data_AF-A0AAE3ELH3-F1
#
_entry.id   AF-A0AAE3ELH3-F1
#
_cell.length_a   1.000
_cell.length_b   1.000
_cell.length_c   1.000
_cell.angle_alpha   90.00
_cell.angle_beta   90.00
_cell.angle_gamma   90.00
#
_symmetry.space_group_name_H-M   'P 1'
#
loop_
_entity.id
_entity.type
_entity.pdbx_description
1 polymer ?
#
loop_
_entity_poly.entity_id
_entity_poly.type
_entity_poly.pdbx_seq_one_letter_code
_entity_poly.pdbx_strand_id
1 'polypeptide(L)'
;MSTSIYWMKKQLLDKLTIKITSENTGEFTFEGNKMILYCPTTDEYEITSKVIFKASQLNADILAYPTQWCRATREAVEYGRSLGIKVIPFGKFISDYGNS
;
A
#
# COMPACT_ATOMS: atom_id res chain seq x y z
N MET A 1 -8.23 -17.60 -7.33
CA MET A 1 -8.94 -16.30 -7.29
C MET A 1 -8.27 -15.45 -6.24
N SER A 2 -7.48 -14.47 -6.63
CA SER A 2 -6.71 -13.63 -5.70
C SER A 2 -7.63 -12.64 -4.99
N THR A 3 -7.85 -12.85 -3.70
CA THR A 3 -8.71 -12.05 -2.82
C THR A 3 -8.11 -10.67 -2.48
N SER A 4 -6.88 -10.41 -2.95
CA SER A 4 -5.99 -9.30 -2.63
C SER A 4 -6.57 -7.91 -2.86
N ILE A 5 -7.44 -7.71 -3.85
CA ILE A 5 -7.96 -6.37 -4.20
C ILE A 5 -9.38 -6.11 -3.73
N TYR A 6 -10.17 -7.13 -3.40
CA TYR A 6 -11.61 -6.92 -3.19
C TYR A 6 -11.87 -6.04 -1.96
N TRP A 7 -11.11 -6.27 -0.89
CA TRP A 7 -11.16 -5.46 0.33
C TRP A 7 -10.66 -4.02 0.08
N MET A 8 -9.60 -3.88 -0.72
CA MET A 8 -8.98 -2.60 -1.05
C MET A 8 -9.90 -1.75 -1.95
N LYS A 9 -10.42 -2.34 -3.03
CA LYS A 9 -11.41 -1.71 -3.93
C LYS A 9 -12.57 -1.15 -3.13
N LYS A 10 -13.13 -1.93 -2.22
CA LYS A 10 -14.30 -1.51 -1.43
C LYS A 10 -13.98 -0.35 -0.46
N GLN A 11 -12.82 -0.36 0.20
CA GLN A 11 -12.50 0.70 1.18
C GLN A 11 -11.86 1.95 0.57
N LEU A 12 -11.15 1.81 -0.55
CA LEU A 12 -10.52 2.94 -1.24
C LEU A 12 -11.49 3.65 -2.18
N LEU A 13 -12.34 2.94 -2.95
CA LEU A 13 -13.32 3.58 -3.85
C LEU A 13 -14.32 4.49 -3.11
N ASP A 14 -14.56 4.23 -1.83
CA ASP A 14 -15.56 4.95 -1.02
C ASP A 14 -15.00 6.23 -0.36
N LYS A 15 -13.67 6.36 -0.23
CA LYS A 15 -13.03 7.49 0.50
C LYS A 15 -11.94 8.23 -0.27
N LEU A 16 -11.32 7.58 -1.25
CA LEU A 16 -10.16 8.12 -1.96
C LEU A 16 -10.39 7.93 -3.47
N THR A 17 -10.15 8.97 -4.26
CA THR A 17 -10.21 8.88 -5.73
C THR A 17 -8.97 8.15 -6.26
N ILE A 18 -8.88 6.84 -5.98
CA ILE A 18 -7.76 6.00 -6.40
C ILE A 18 -8.09 5.33 -7.72
N LYS A 19 -7.27 5.62 -8.73
CA LYS A 19 -7.29 4.92 -10.01
C LYS A 19 -6.47 3.65 -9.91
N ILE A 20 -7.12 2.51 -10.03
CA ILE A 20 -6.45 1.21 -9.99
C ILE A 20 -5.66 1.00 -11.29
N THR A 21 -4.36 0.74 -11.17
CA THR A 21 -3.46 0.54 -12.32
C THR A 21 -3.03 -0.90 -12.52
N SER A 22 -3.02 -1.71 -11.46
CA SER A 22 -2.73 -3.14 -11.54
C SER A 22 -3.48 -3.89 -10.44
N GLU A 23 -3.26 -5.19 -10.34
CA GLU A 23 -3.85 -6.05 -9.32
C GLU A 23 -3.58 -5.50 -7.91
N ASN A 24 -2.35 -5.08 -7.64
CA ASN A 24 -1.90 -4.69 -6.31
C ASN A 24 -1.46 -3.22 -6.23
N THR A 25 -1.74 -2.43 -7.26
CA THR A 25 -1.34 -1.02 -7.31
C THR A 25 -2.49 -0.09 -7.64
N GLY A 26 -2.51 1.05 -6.96
CA GLY A 26 -3.40 2.16 -7.25
C GLY A 26 -2.62 3.46 -7.35
N GLU A 27 -3.08 4.36 -8.21
CA GLU A 27 -2.58 5.73 -8.32
C GLU A 27 -3.59 6.69 -7.74
N PHE A 28 -3.13 7.66 -6.97
CA PHE A 28 -3.98 8.71 -6.43
C PHE A 28 -3.22 10.04 -6.41
N THR A 29 -3.94 11.14 -6.25
CA THR A 29 -3.32 12.48 -6.13
C THR A 29 -3.52 12.97 -4.70
N PHE A 30 -2.44 13.42 -4.07
CA PHE A 30 -2.45 14.00 -2.73
C PHE A 30 -1.63 15.28 -2.76
N GLU A 31 -2.22 16.39 -2.31
CA GLU A 31 -1.59 17.72 -2.33
C GLU A 31 -1.01 18.11 -3.71
N GLY A 32 -1.68 17.71 -4.80
CA GLY A 32 -1.22 17.97 -6.18
C GLY A 32 -0.12 17.04 -6.69
N ASN A 33 0.38 16.11 -5.87
CA ASN A 33 1.37 15.12 -6.27
C ASN A 33 0.70 13.78 -6.59
N LYS A 34 1.10 13.18 -7.71
CA LYS A 34 0.67 11.83 -8.07
C LYS A 34 1.49 10.82 -7.26
N MET A 35 0.80 9.96 -6.53
CA MET A 35 1.39 8.92 -5.69
C MET A 35 0.92 7.53 -6.13
N ILE A 36 1.81 6.55 -5.97
CA ILE A 36 1.57 5.14 -6.26
C ILE A 36 1.48 4.39 -4.93
N LEU A 37 0.33 3.76 -4.72
CA LEU A 37 0.04 2.88 -3.60
C LEU A 37 0.23 1.43 -4.02
N TYR A 38 1.05 0.68 -3.29
CA TYR A 38 1.11 -0.77 -3.34
C TYR A 38 0.35 -1.37 -2.15
N CYS A 39 -0.44 -2.39 -2.42
CA CYS A 39 -1.13 -3.18 -1.41
C CYS A 39 -0.72 -4.65 -1.52
N PRO A 40 -0.29 -5.28 -0.42
CA PRO A 40 0.16 -6.65 -0.41
C PRO A 40 -0.98 -7.62 -0.72
N THR A 41 -0.63 -8.78 -1.27
CA THR A 41 -1.60 -9.87 -1.49
C THR A 41 -1.89 -10.64 -0.21
N THR A 42 -2.98 -11.42 -0.19
CA THR A 42 -3.29 -12.30 0.96
C THR A 42 -2.22 -13.37 1.21
N ASP A 43 -1.43 -13.71 0.20
CA ASP A 43 -0.29 -14.61 0.32
C ASP A 43 0.91 -13.94 1.00
N GLU A 44 0.92 -12.60 1.06
CA GLU A 44 1.89 -11.75 1.75
C GLU A 44 1.40 -11.44 3.17
N TYR A 45 1.25 -12.47 4.00
CA TYR A 45 0.85 -12.36 5.42
C TYR A 45 1.86 -11.60 6.29
N GLU A 46 3.06 -11.34 5.76
CA GLU A 46 4.09 -10.53 6.41
C GLU A 46 4.78 -9.63 5.37
N ILE A 47 4.88 -8.34 5.66
CA ILE A 47 5.67 -7.39 4.88
C ILE A 47 7.14 -7.59 5.24
N THR A 48 7.82 -8.29 4.35
CA THR A 48 9.27 -8.53 4.39
C THR A 48 10.00 -7.63 3.39
N SER A 49 11.32 -7.60 3.45
CA SER A 49 12.20 -6.88 2.52
C SER A 49 11.93 -7.29 1.06
N LYS A 50 11.49 -8.53 0.80
CA LYS A 50 11.08 -9.01 -0.52
C LYS A 50 9.81 -8.31 -1.03
N VAL A 51 8.82 -8.12 -0.16
CA VAL A 51 7.57 -7.42 -0.52
C VAL A 51 7.87 -5.95 -0.80
N ILE A 52 8.74 -5.33 -0.01
CA ILE A 52 9.22 -3.96 -0.24
C ILE A 52 9.95 -3.84 -1.58
N PHE A 53 10.82 -4.80 -1.89
CA PHE A 53 11.52 -4.81 -3.18
C PHE A 53 10.54 -4.94 -4.35
N LYS A 54 9.50 -5.77 -4.24
CA LYS A 54 8.43 -5.82 -5.26
C LYS A 54 7.73 -4.46 -5.40
N ALA A 55 7.39 -3.82 -4.29
CA ALA A 55 6.77 -2.49 -4.30
C ALA A 55 7.68 -1.46 -4.97
N SER A 56 9.00 -1.53 -4.76
CA SER A 56 9.97 -0.64 -5.39
C SER A 56 10.07 -0.86 -6.90
N GLN A 57 10.01 -2.11 -7.38
CA GLN A 57 9.97 -2.42 -8.82
C GLN A 57 8.71 -1.85 -9.51
N LEU A 58 7.66 -1.58 -8.74
CA LEU A 58 6.41 -0.97 -9.20
C LEU A 58 6.36 0.54 -8.99
N ASN A 59 7.48 1.17 -8.59
CA ASN A 59 7.58 2.59 -8.25
C ASN A 59 6.57 3.04 -7.18
N ALA A 60 6.24 2.16 -6.22
CA ALA A 60 5.32 2.52 -5.16
C ALA A 60 5.94 3.52 -4.20
N ASP A 61 5.25 4.63 -3.93
CA ASP A 61 5.61 5.61 -2.90
C ASP A 61 5.15 5.14 -1.51
N ILE A 62 4.06 4.39 -1.46
CA ILE A 62 3.43 3.93 -0.23
C ILE A 62 3.12 2.45 -0.34
N LEU A 63 3.47 1.70 0.72
CA LEU A 63 2.94 0.36 0.95
C LEU A 63 1.94 0.42 2.10
N ALA A 64 0.66 0.19 1.79
CA ALA A 64 -0.38 0.10 2.82
C ALA A 64 -0.80 -1.35 3.04
N TYR A 65 -0.76 -1.81 4.29
CA TYR A 65 -1.11 -3.19 4.64
C TYR A 65 -2.24 -3.27 5.69
N PRO A 66 -3.13 -4.27 5.61
CA PRO A 66 -4.17 -4.46 6.60
C PRO A 66 -3.61 -5.17 7.84
N THR A 67 -3.80 -4.58 9.01
CA THR A 67 -3.28 -5.12 10.29
C THR A 67 -4.04 -6.33 10.81
N GLN A 68 -5.16 -6.69 10.19
CA GLN A 68 -5.99 -7.85 10.58
C GLN A 68 -5.29 -9.19 10.31
N TRP A 69 -4.54 -9.27 9.21
CA TRP A 69 -3.90 -10.51 8.76
C TRP A 69 -2.45 -10.30 8.28
N CYS A 70 -1.98 -9.06 8.24
CA CYS A 70 -0.61 -8.73 7.82
C CYS A 70 0.12 -7.92 8.89
N ARG A 71 1.42 -8.19 9.04
CA ARG A 71 2.34 -7.44 9.91
C ARG A 71 3.57 -7.02 9.12
N ALA A 72 4.17 -5.88 9.46
CA ALA A 72 5.43 -5.45 8.86
C ALA A 72 6.58 -5.74 9.81
N THR A 73 7.65 -6.35 9.28
CA THR A 73 8.88 -6.52 10.06
C THR A 73 9.60 -5.19 10.20
N ARG A 74 10.39 -5.03 11.27
CA ARG A 74 11.20 -3.82 11.47
C ARG A 74 12.16 -3.61 10.30
N GLU A 75 12.77 -4.70 9.81
CA GLU A 75 13.65 -4.68 8.64
C GLU A 75 12.94 -4.15 7.40
N ALA A 76 11.72 -4.61 7.13
CA ALA A 76 10.96 -4.14 5.97
C ALA A 76 10.62 -2.64 6.07
N VAL A 77 10.31 -2.14 7.27
CA VAL A 77 10.05 -0.71 7.49
C VAL A 77 11.31 0.12 7.26
N GLU A 78 12.46 -0.33 7.79
CA GLU A 78 13.74 0.35 7.61
C GLU A 78 14.19 0.31 6.14
N TYR A 79 14.04 -0.83 5.48
CA TYR A 79 14.36 -1.00 4.07
C TYR A 79 13.44 -0.15 3.17
N GLY A 80 12.13 -0.14 3.44
CA GLY A 80 11.18 0.73 2.75
C GLY A 80 11.59 2.20 2.86
N ARG A 81 11.93 2.66 4.06
CA ARG A 81 12.42 4.02 4.28
C ARG A 81 13.69 4.33 3.46
N SER A 82 14.62 3.39 3.37
CA SER A 82 15.85 3.58 2.57
C SER A 82 15.58 3.74 1.07
N LEU A 83 14.45 3.20 0.59
CA LEU A 83 14.00 3.29 -0.80
C LEU A 83 12.97 4.41 -1.05
N GLY A 84 12.65 5.22 -0.03
CA GLY A 84 11.62 6.26 -0.13
C GLY A 84 10.18 5.74 -0.07
N ILE A 85 9.98 4.45 0.26
CA ILE A 85 8.66 3.82 0.34
C ILE A 85 8.12 3.91 1.77
N LYS A 86 6.97 4.57 1.94
CA LYS A 86 6.31 4.69 3.24
C LYS A 86 5.50 3.42 3.54
N VAL A 87 5.98 2.62 4.48
CA VAL A 87 5.29 1.40 4.95
C VAL A 87 4.36 1.76 6.10
N ILE A 88 3.03 1.64 5.90
CA ILE A 88 2.04 2.03 6.91
C ILE A 88 0.84 1.08 6.99
N PRO A 89 0.25 0.94 8.19
CA PRO A 89 -1.06 0.32 8.34
C PRO A 89 -2.13 1.01 7.51
N PHE A 90 -3.07 0.25 6.95
CA PHE A 90 -4.16 0.78 6.13
C PHE A 90 -5.03 1.80 6.88
N GLY A 91 -5.34 1.57 8.16
CA GLY A 91 -6.08 2.55 8.96
C GLY A 91 -5.34 3.89 9.11
N LYS A 92 -4.01 3.85 9.19
CA LYS A 92 -3.17 5.06 9.20
C LYS A 92 -3.13 5.72 7.82
N PHE A 93 -3.08 4.93 6.75
CA PHE A 93 -3.18 5.46 5.39
C PHE A 93 -4.49 6.23 5.18
N ILE A 94 -5.64 5.70 5.60
CA ILE A 94 -6.90 6.43 5.50
C ILE A 94 -6.87 7.72 6.34
N SER A 95 -6.29 7.69 7.54
CA SER A 95 -6.20 8.89 8.37
C SER A 95 -5.29 9.97 7.77
N ASP A 96 -4.14 9.57 7.20
CA ASP A 96 -3.13 10.48 6.64
C ASP A 96 -3.56 11.03 5.27
N TYR A 97 -4.23 10.21 4.43
CA TYR A 97 -4.48 10.53 3.02
C TYR A 97 -5.97 10.64 2.66
N GLY A 98 -6.88 10.10 3.47
CA GLY A 98 -8.31 9.98 3.16
C GLY A 98 -9.17 11.22 3.42
N ASN A 99 -8.59 12.34 3.85
CA ASN A 99 -9.29 13.61 4.13
C ASN A 99 -8.89 14.74 3.15
N SER A 100 -8.31 14.40 2.00
CA SER A 100 -7.95 15.38 0.96
C SER A 100 -9.08 15.65 -0.03
#